data_AF-E3RHZ3-F1
#
_entry.id   AF-E3RHZ3-F1
#
_cell.length_a   1.000
_cell.length_b   1.000
_cell.length_c   1.000
_cell.angle_alpha   90.00
_cell.angle_beta   90.00
_cell.angle_gamma   90.00
#
_symmetry.space_group_name_H-M   'P 1'
#
loop_
_entity.id
_entity.type
_entity.pdbx_description
1 polymer ?
#
loop_
_entity_poly.entity_id
_entity_poly.type
_entity_poly.pdbx_seq_one_letter_code
_entity_poly.pdbx_strand_id
1 'polypeptide(L)'
;MRNKISYTTKIEFLLCFKAAFDATISKSNILGGFRGASLVPLNLEAVISKLDLRLRTPSQPPAKDTPWQSQTPSNTLEFGSQLKLIRERIQRYIDSSLTSMVNTLEKLSKGAEIAVHQLVLVRN
;
A
#
# COMPACT_ATOMS: atom_id res chain seq x y z
N MET A 1 -33.06 6.29 -51.76
CA MET A 1 -32.65 6.73 -50.40
C MET A 1 -31.14 6.94 -50.41
N ARG A 2 -30.67 8.20 -50.38
CA ARG A 2 -29.22 8.52 -50.42
C ARG A 2 -28.63 8.41 -49.02
N ASN A 3 -27.61 7.57 -48.85
CA ASN A 3 -26.73 7.53 -47.68
C ASN A 3 -26.12 8.92 -47.46
N LYS A 4 -26.61 9.67 -46.47
CA LYS A 4 -26.03 10.95 -46.05
C LYS A 4 -24.84 10.68 -45.14
N ILE A 5 -23.68 10.45 -45.73
CA ILE A 5 -22.42 10.45 -44.99
C ILE A 5 -21.99 11.92 -44.86
N SER A 6 -22.14 12.48 -43.66
CA SER A 6 -21.58 13.80 -43.34
C SER A 6 -20.09 13.65 -43.08
N TYR A 7 -19.25 14.28 -43.90
CA TYR A 7 -17.83 14.37 -43.62
C TYR A 7 -17.61 15.42 -42.52
N THR A 8 -16.84 15.09 -41.49
CA THR A 8 -16.48 15.99 -40.39
C THR A 8 -14.98 16.05 -40.28
N THR A 9 -14.43 17.25 -40.24
CA THR A 9 -12.99 17.45 -40.05
C THR A 9 -12.58 17.12 -38.62
N LYS A 10 -11.28 16.84 -38.40
CA LYS A 10 -10.77 16.56 -37.04
C LYS A 10 -11.08 17.69 -36.05
N ILE A 11 -11.02 18.95 -36.50
CA ILE A 11 -11.28 20.12 -35.65
C ILE A 11 -12.75 20.20 -35.26
N GLU A 12 -13.67 20.05 -36.21
CA GLU A 12 -15.11 20.02 -35.95
C GLU A 12 -15.49 18.86 -35.03
N PHE A 13 -14.90 17.68 -35.23
CA PHE A 13 -15.11 16.54 -34.35
C PHE A 13 -14.68 16.85 -32.90
N LEU A 14 -13.47 17.41 -32.71
CA LEU A 14 -12.97 17.70 -31.37
C LEU A 14 -13.81 18.74 -30.64
N LEU A 15 -14.32 19.75 -31.35
CA LEU A 15 -15.23 20.76 -30.79
C LEU A 15 -16.56 20.14 -30.38
N CYS A 16 -17.18 19.36 -31.27
CA CYS A 16 -18.42 18.63 -30.99
C CYS A 16 -18.25 17.63 -29.84
N PHE A 17 -17.12 16.92 -29.81
CA PHE A 17 -16.80 15.97 -28.75
C PHE A 17 -16.67 16.68 -27.40
N LYS A 18 -15.94 17.80 -27.33
CA LYS A 18 -15.79 18.55 -26.08
C LYS A 18 -17.15 19.03 -25.56
N ALA A 19 -18.00 19.57 -26.44
CA ALA A 19 -19.34 20.00 -26.08
C ALA A 19 -20.21 18.83 -25.57
N ALA A 20 -20.16 17.68 -26.25
CA ALA A 20 -20.87 16.48 -25.81
C ALA A 20 -20.32 15.93 -24.48
N PHE A 21 -19.00 15.93 -24.30
CA PHE A 21 -18.35 15.52 -23.07
C PHE A 21 -18.79 16.39 -21.89
N ASP A 22 -18.76 17.71 -22.03
CA ASP A 22 -19.19 18.62 -20.97
C ASP A 22 -20.68 18.48 -20.64
N ALA A 23 -21.52 18.24 -21.65
CA ALA A 23 -22.95 18.00 -21.46
C ALA A 23 -23.23 16.64 -20.78
N THR A 24 -22.38 15.63 -21.02
CA THR A 24 -22.57 14.26 -20.52
C THR A 24 -21.98 14.06 -19.13
N ILE A 25 -20.86 14.68 -18.81
CA ILE A 25 -20.20 14.62 -17.49
C ILE A 25 -20.87 15.61 -16.52
N SER A 26 -22.17 15.42 -16.33
CA SER A 26 -22.95 16.16 -15.34
C SER A 26 -23.13 15.35 -14.06
N LYS A 27 -23.32 16.03 -12.93
CA LYS A 27 -23.58 15.37 -11.63
C LYS A 27 -24.76 14.39 -11.72
N SER A 28 -25.84 14.76 -12.43
CA SER A 28 -27.02 13.90 -12.59
C SER A 28 -26.71 12.65 -13.40
N ASN A 29 -25.93 12.74 -14.48
CA ASN A 29 -25.58 11.59 -15.31
C ASN A 29 -24.62 10.65 -14.58
N ILE A 30 -23.64 11.19 -13.86
CA ILE A 30 -22.73 10.41 -13.02
C ILE A 30 -23.53 9.64 -11.96
N LEU A 31 -24.41 10.32 -11.22
CA LEU A 31 -25.26 9.67 -10.22
C LEU A 31 -26.25 8.67 -10.85
N GLY A 32 -26.76 8.96 -12.05
CA GLY A 32 -27.59 8.04 -12.82
C GLY A 32 -26.85 6.75 -13.19
N GLY A 33 -25.59 6.86 -13.61
CA GLY A 33 -24.73 5.71 -13.89
C GLY A 33 -24.51 4.82 -12.66
N PHE A 34 -24.22 5.42 -11.50
CA PHE A 34 -24.13 4.67 -10.25
C PHE A 34 -25.46 3.98 -9.90
N ARG A 35 -26.59 4.67 -10.02
CA ARG A 35 -27.93 4.09 -9.76
C ARG A 35 -28.23 2.92 -10.69
N GLY A 36 -27.85 2.99 -11.97
CA GLY A 36 -27.97 1.88 -12.92
C GLY A 36 -27.16 0.65 -12.51
N ALA A 37 -26.00 0.87 -11.88
CA ALA A 37 -25.19 -0.17 -11.25
C ALA A 37 -25.70 -0.58 -9.85
N SER A 38 -26.88 -0.12 -9.41
CA SER A 38 -27.43 -0.30 -8.06
C SER A 38 -26.56 0.26 -6.93
N LEU A 39 -25.71 1.25 -7.24
CA LEU A 39 -24.89 1.98 -6.27
C LEU A 39 -25.53 3.35 -5.97
N VAL A 40 -25.56 3.74 -4.70
CA VAL A 40 -26.13 5.03 -4.26
C VAL A 40 -25.14 5.78 -3.37
N PRO A 41 -24.09 6.39 -3.95
CA PRO A 41 -22.94 6.91 -3.19
C PRO A 41 -23.28 8.08 -2.25
N LEU A 42 -24.34 8.84 -2.56
CA LEU A 42 -24.76 10.00 -1.76
C LEU A 42 -25.76 9.66 -0.66
N ASN A 43 -26.22 8.41 -0.58
CA ASN A 43 -27.06 7.94 0.51
C ASN A 43 -26.21 7.07 1.43
N LEU A 44 -25.74 7.68 2.51
CA LEU A 44 -24.87 7.02 3.48
C LEU A 44 -25.51 5.75 4.05
N GLU A 45 -26.80 5.78 4.39
CA GLU A 45 -27.53 4.62 4.92
C GLU A 45 -27.61 3.47 3.89
N ALA A 46 -27.82 3.79 2.62
CA ALA A 46 -27.83 2.80 1.55
C ALA A 46 -26.44 2.16 1.33
N VAL A 47 -25.37 2.92 1.52
CA VAL A 47 -23.99 2.41 1.45
C VAL A 47 -23.70 1.53 2.66
N ILE A 48 -23.97 2.02 3.88
CA ILE A 48 -23.70 1.29 5.12
C ILE A 48 -24.49 -0.02 5.19
N SER A 49 -25.77 -0.02 4.82
CA SER A 49 -26.59 -1.24 4.82
C SER A 49 -26.11 -2.33 3.85
N LYS A 50 -25.35 -1.96 2.80
CA LYS A 50 -24.72 -2.89 1.86
C LYS A 50 -23.30 -3.27 2.23
N LEU A 51 -22.67 -2.50 3.10
CA LEU A 51 -21.32 -2.73 3.60
C LEU A 51 -21.40 -3.73 4.76
N ASP A 52 -21.55 -5.03 4.45
CA ASP A 52 -21.34 -6.09 5.44
C ASP A 52 -19.84 -6.15 5.76
N LEU A 53 -19.39 -5.23 6.64
CA LEU A 53 -18.03 -5.15 7.13
C LEU A 53 -17.75 -6.33 8.06
N ARG A 54 -17.68 -7.53 7.50
CA ARG A 54 -16.98 -8.63 8.16
C ARG A 54 -15.51 -8.27 8.15
N LEU A 55 -15.05 -7.70 9.26
CA LEU A 55 -13.64 -7.60 9.62
C LEU A 55 -13.07 -9.01 9.70
N ARG A 56 -12.73 -9.57 8.55
CA ARG A 56 -12.04 -10.84 8.46
C ARG A 56 -10.57 -10.51 8.60
N THR A 57 -10.09 -10.47 9.84
CA THR A 57 -8.66 -10.57 10.08
C THR A 57 -8.21 -11.87 9.39
N PRO A 58 -7.32 -11.82 8.39
CA PRO A 58 -6.77 -13.03 7.81
C PRO A 58 -6.25 -13.90 8.96
N SER A 59 -6.67 -15.16 9.01
CA SER A 59 -6.15 -16.08 10.02
C SER A 59 -4.64 -16.05 9.94
N GLN A 60 -3.98 -15.75 11.05
CA GLN A 60 -2.51 -15.75 11.10
C GLN A 60 -2.03 -17.11 10.60
N PRO A 61 -1.01 -17.16 9.72
CA PRO A 61 -0.42 -18.44 9.34
C PRO A 61 -0.01 -19.17 10.62
N PRO A 62 -0.19 -20.51 10.68
CA PRO A 62 0.19 -21.29 11.85
C PRO A 62 1.63 -20.94 12.23
N ALA A 63 1.83 -20.52 13.48
CA ALA A 63 3.18 -20.32 13.99
C ALA A 63 3.92 -21.64 13.80
N LYS A 64 5.11 -21.59 13.21
CA LYS A 64 6.00 -22.75 13.28
C LYS A 64 6.31 -22.91 14.77
N ASP A 65 5.97 -24.06 15.36
CA ASP A 65 6.24 -24.40 16.77
C ASP A 65 7.75 -24.55 17.07
N THR A 66 8.62 -23.92 16.28
CA THR A 66 10.03 -23.85 16.58
C THR A 66 10.18 -23.01 17.85
N PRO A 67 10.71 -23.59 18.94
CA PRO A 67 11.01 -22.82 20.14
C PRO A 67 11.93 -21.68 19.74
N TRP A 68 11.55 -20.45 20.07
CA TRP A 68 12.42 -19.30 19.82
C TRP A 68 13.73 -19.52 20.58
N GLN A 69 14.85 -19.52 19.86
CA GLN A 69 16.18 -19.52 20.46
C GLN A 69 16.85 -18.19 20.16
N SER A 70 17.27 -17.48 21.22
CA SER A 70 18.14 -16.32 21.06
C SER A 70 19.49 -16.78 20.51
N GLN A 71 19.75 -16.47 19.24
CA GLN A 71 21.09 -16.63 18.66
C GLN A 71 21.78 -15.26 18.64
N THR A 72 22.78 -15.11 19.52
CA THR A 72 23.69 -13.96 19.46
C THR A 72 24.55 -14.09 18.21
N PRO A 73 24.57 -13.08 17.32
CA PRO A 73 25.48 -13.06 16.18
C PRO A 73 26.92 -13.27 16.63
N SER A 74 27.58 -14.27 16.07
CA SER A 74 28.96 -14.62 16.44
C SER A 74 30.00 -13.88 15.60
N ASN A 75 29.57 -13.22 14.52
CA ASN A 75 30.42 -12.47 13.60
C ASN A 75 29.65 -11.29 12.99
N THR A 76 30.38 -10.36 12.37
CA THR A 76 29.82 -9.13 11.78
C THR A 76 28.87 -9.41 10.61
N LEU A 77 29.05 -10.52 9.87
CA LEU A 77 28.20 -10.90 8.74
C LEU A 77 26.79 -11.33 9.19
N GLU A 78 26.71 -12.16 10.23
CA GLU A 78 25.44 -12.56 10.87
C GLU A 78 24.71 -11.35 11.45
N PHE A 79 25.45 -10.47 12.12
CA PHE A 79 24.91 -9.24 12.68
C PHE A 79 24.30 -8.35 11.60
N GLY A 80 25.02 -8.11 10.50
CA GLY A 80 24.52 -7.33 9.36
C GLY A 80 23.28 -7.93 8.72
N SER A 81 23.22 -9.27 8.60
CA SER A 81 22.06 -9.98 8.06
C SER A 81 20.82 -9.83 8.94
N GLN A 82 20.97 -9.97 10.27
CA GLN A 82 19.88 -9.75 11.21
C GLN A 82 19.40 -8.29 11.21
N LEU A 83 20.33 -7.33 11.20
CA LEU A 83 20.03 -5.91 11.15
C LEU A 83 19.22 -5.55 9.89
N LYS A 84 19.61 -6.10 8.73
CA LYS A 84 18.90 -5.91 7.46
C LYS A 84 17.46 -6.39 7.55
N LEU A 85 17.22 -7.58 8.08
CA LEU A 85 15.87 -8.13 8.25
C LEU A 85 14.98 -7.25 9.14
N ILE A 86 15.52 -6.73 10.24
CA ILE A 86 14.79 -5.84 11.15
C ILE A 86 14.45 -4.52 10.44
N ARG A 87 15.41 -3.92 9.73
CA ARG A 87 15.20 -2.68 8.97
C ARG A 87 14.13 -2.85 7.89
N GLU A 88 14.17 -3.93 7.12
CA GLU A 88 13.16 -4.22 6.10
C GLU A 88 11.76 -4.41 6.71
N ARG A 89 11.67 -5.02 7.89
CA ARG A 89 10.40 -5.20 8.60
C ARG A 89 9.81 -3.88 9.08
N ILE A 90 10.65 -2.99 9.63
CA ILE A 90 10.26 -1.64 10.04
C ILE A 90 9.79 -0.84 8.83
N GLN A 91 10.51 -0.91 7.70
CA GLN A 91 10.19 -0.16 6.48
C GLN A 91 8.87 -0.58 5.83
N ARG A 92 8.47 -1.85 5.97
CA ARG A 92 7.19 -2.37 5.47
C ARG A 92 5.98 -1.86 6.25
N TYR A 93 6.15 -1.28 7.43
CA TYR A 93 5.06 -0.73 8.21
C TYR A 93 4.76 0.70 7.74
N ILE A 94 3.59 0.90 7.14
CA ILE A 94 3.22 2.12 6.38
C ILE A 94 2.67 3.26 7.28
N ASP A 95 2.53 3.06 8.59
CA ASP A 95 1.99 4.11 9.45
C ASP A 95 3.08 5.00 10.08
N SER A 96 2.87 6.29 9.89
CA SER A 96 3.76 7.42 10.14
C SER A 96 4.05 7.66 11.64
N SER A 97 4.96 6.88 12.22
CA SER A 97 5.75 7.28 13.42
C SER A 97 6.92 6.33 13.72
N LEU A 98 7.66 5.89 12.69
CA LEU A 98 8.79 4.97 12.86
C LEU A 98 10.18 5.61 12.68
N THR A 99 10.26 6.90 12.35
CA THR A 99 11.54 7.63 12.23
C THR A 99 12.34 7.60 13.55
N SER A 100 11.66 7.71 14.69
CA SER A 100 12.29 7.59 16.01
C SER A 100 12.90 6.19 16.22
N MET A 101 12.17 5.14 15.82
CA MET A 101 12.62 3.75 15.94
C MET A 101 13.82 3.44 15.03
N VAL A 102 13.83 3.96 13.79
CA VAL A 102 14.97 3.82 12.87
C VAL A 102 16.22 4.46 13.47
N ASN A 103 16.12 5.68 14.01
CA ASN A 103 17.25 6.36 14.65
C ASN A 103 17.76 5.62 15.88
N THR A 104 16.87 5.05 16.71
CA THR A 104 17.29 4.23 17.85
C THR A 104 17.98 2.94 17.39
N LEU A 105 17.52 2.32 16.31
CA LEU A 105 18.11 1.11 15.74
C LEU A 105 19.51 1.38 15.19
N GLU A 106 19.74 2.52 14.54
CA GLU A 106 21.08 2.90 14.07
C GLU A 106 22.06 3.11 15.22
N LYS A 107 21.63 3.78 16.30
CA LYS A 107 22.48 3.97 17.49
C LYS A 107 22.82 2.64 18.16
N LEU A 108 21.83 1.76 18.31
CA LEU A 108 22.02 0.42 18.86
C LEU A 108 22.93 -0.43 17.97
N SER A 109 22.78 -0.32 16.65
CA SER A 109 23.60 -1.05 15.69
C SER A 109 25.08 -0.75 15.85
N LYS A 110 25.45 0.52 15.97
CA LYS A 110 26.85 0.94 16.15
C LYS A 110 27.46 0.37 17.43
N GLY A 111 26.70 0.36 18.54
CA GLY A 111 27.16 -0.23 19.79
C GLY A 111 27.36 -1.75 19.70
N ALA A 112 26.42 -2.43 19.02
CA ALA A 112 26.49 -3.87 18.83
C ALA A 112 27.62 -4.29 17.88
N GLU A 113 27.93 -3.53 16.83
CA GLU A 113 29.10 -3.78 15.96
C GLU A 113 30.41 -3.76 16.76
N ILE A 114 30.59 -2.77 17.64
CA ILE A 114 31.78 -2.67 18.49
C ILE A 114 31.92 -3.90 19.39
N ALA A 115 30.81 -4.34 20.02
CA ALA A 115 30.81 -5.51 20.89
C ALA A 115 31.12 -6.81 20.12
N VAL A 116 30.56 -6.98 18.92
CA VAL A 116 30.85 -8.15 18.06
C VAL A 116 32.32 -8.14 17.63
N HIS A 117 32.87 -6.99 17.25
CA HIS A 117 34.30 -6.86 16.93
C HIS A 117 35.19 -7.24 18.11
N GLN A 118 34.88 -6.78 19.32
CA GLN A 118 35.61 -7.15 20.53
C GLN A 118 35.50 -8.65 20.84
N LEU A 119 34.31 -9.24 20.69
CA LEU A 119 34.08 -10.66 20.90
C LEU A 119 34.91 -11.53 19.95
N VAL A 120 34.99 -11.14 18.67
CA VAL A 120 35.81 -11.84 17.66
C VAL A 120 37.30 -11.78 18.02
N LEU A 121 37.78 -10.63 18.50
CA LEU A 121 39.19 -10.46 18.90
C LEU A 121 39.55 -11.28 20.15
N VAL A 122 38.64 -11.42 21.11
CA VAL A 122 38.86 -12.20 22.35
C VAL A 122 38.79 -13.72 22.09
N ARG A 123 38.17 -14.14 21.00
CA ARG A 123 37.97 -15.56 20.65
C ARG A 123 39.14 -16.17 19.85
N ASN A 124 40.07 -15.34 19.34
CA ASN A 124 41.32 -15.75 18.71
C ASN A 124 42.47 -15.81 19.73
#